data_AF-A0A0N8K3Y7-F1
#
_entry.id   AF-A0A0N8K3Y7-F1
#
_cell.length_a   1.000
_cell.length_b   1.000
_cell.length_c   1.000
_cell.angle_alpha   90.00
_cell.angle_beta   90.00
_cell.angle_gamma   90.00
#
_symmetry.space_group_name_H-M   'P 1'
#
loop_
_entity.id
_entity.type
_entity.pdbx_description
1 polymer ?
#
loop_
_entity_poly.entity_id
_entity_poly.type
_entity_poly.pdbx_seq_one_letter_code
_entity_poly.pdbx_strand_id
1 'polypeptide(L)'
;MTEEETLTAIIRDEEQGAASAAIQARVDAIQHLPQGPMRARFCAAAFLTGGYQMMLALEGDAATIRQLRRLADMIEAATQRKA
;
A
#
# COMPACT_ATOMS: atom_id res chain seq x y z
N MET A 1 -6.41 2.62 -25.76
CA MET A 1 -5.61 3.13 -24.65
C MET A 1 -5.03 4.46 -25.09
N THR A 2 -5.32 5.54 -24.36
CA THR A 2 -4.81 6.88 -24.67
C THR A 2 -3.35 7.01 -24.20
N GLU A 3 -2.66 8.05 -24.68
CA GLU A 3 -1.31 8.38 -24.22
C GLU A 3 -1.29 8.71 -22.71
N GLU A 4 -2.34 9.40 -22.23
CA GLU A 4 -2.56 9.70 -20.82
C GLU A 4 -2.78 8.45 -19.97
N GLU A 5 -3.58 7.50 -20.45
CA GLU A 5 -3.78 6.21 -19.78
C GLU A 5 -2.47 5.40 -19.70
N THR A 6 -1.64 5.48 -20.74
CA THR A 6 -0.34 4.81 -20.80
C THR A 6 0.64 5.42 -19.79
N LEU A 7 0.73 6.75 -19.75
CA LEU A 7 1.57 7.46 -18.79
C LEU A 7 1.15 7.19 -17.35
N THR A 8 -0.15 7.21 -17.07
CA THR A 8 -0.70 6.90 -15.74
C THR A 8 -0.33 5.48 -15.29
N ALA A 9 -0.39 4.51 -16.20
CA ALA A 9 0.01 3.13 -15.90
C ALA A 9 1.51 3.02 -15.58
N ILE A 10 2.37 3.71 -16.33
CA ILE A 10 3.83 3.72 -16.07
C ILE A 10 4.12 4.31 -14.69
N ILE A 11 3.57 5.49 -14.38
CA ILE A 11 3.77 6.15 -13.09
C ILE A 11 3.31 5.23 -11.95
N ARG A 12 2.13 4.61 -12.09
CA ARG A 12 1.63 3.67 -11.09
C ARG A 12 2.61 2.51 -10.86
N ASP A 13 3.12 1.90 -11.92
CA ASP A 13 4.02 0.75 -11.83
C ASP A 13 5.38 1.15 -11.22
N GLU A 14 5.90 2.33 -11.56
CA GLU A 14 7.12 2.90 -10.98
C GLU A 14 6.95 3.19 -9.47
N GLU A 15 5.88 3.88 -9.08
CA GLU A 15 5.58 4.19 -7.69
C GLU A 15 5.35 2.92 -6.85
N GLN A 16 4.64 1.93 -7.41
CA GLN A 16 4.45 0.64 -6.76
C GLN A 16 5.79 -0.11 -6.59
N GLY A 17 6.63 -0.11 -7.62
CA GLY A 17 7.96 -0.73 -7.58
C GLY A 17 8.86 -0.07 -6.52
N ALA A 18 8.91 1.26 -6.49
CA ALA A 18 9.69 2.03 -5.53
C ALA A 18 9.24 1.78 -4.09
N ALA A 19 7.93 1.84 -3.82
CA ALA A 19 7.37 1.56 -2.50
C ALA A 19 7.65 0.12 -2.05
N SER A 20 7.47 -0.86 -2.95
CA SER A 20 7.76 -2.27 -2.65
C SER A 20 9.23 -2.49 -2.32
N ALA A 21 10.15 -1.92 -3.10
CA ALA A 21 11.58 -2.00 -2.86
C ALA A 21 11.98 -1.37 -1.51
N ALA A 22 11.42 -0.22 -1.17
CA ALA A 22 11.68 0.47 0.10
C ALA A 22 11.21 -0.36 1.31
N ILE A 23 10.01 -0.95 1.24
CA ILE A 23 9.48 -1.82 2.30
C ILE A 23 10.37 -3.05 2.45
N GLN A 24 10.73 -3.71 1.35
CA GLN A 24 11.55 -4.91 1.38
C GLN A 24 12.94 -4.63 2.00
N ALA A 25 13.62 -3.58 1.53
CA ALA A 25 14.90 -3.15 2.09
C ALA A 25 14.82 -2.88 3.60
N ARG A 26 13.69 -2.32 4.06
CA ARG A 26 13.47 -2.06 5.48
C ARG A 26 13.25 -3.33 6.29
N VAL A 27 12.48 -4.29 5.76
CA VAL A 27 12.28 -5.61 6.37
C VAL A 27 13.60 -6.35 6.48
N ASP A 28 14.40 -6.37 5.41
CA ASP A 28 15.69 -7.06 5.38
C ASP A 28 16.68 -6.50 6.42
N ALA A 29 16.65 -5.18 6.63
CA ALA A 29 17.48 -4.52 7.63
C ALA A 29 17.09 -4.86 9.09
N ILE A 30 15.85 -5.28 9.36
CA ILE A 30 15.33 -5.45 10.73
C ILE A 30 14.98 -6.90 11.09
N GLN A 31 14.80 -7.79 10.12
CA GLN A 31 14.34 -9.16 10.36
C GLN A 31 15.32 -10.00 11.19
N HIS A 32 16.61 -9.70 11.12
CA HIS A 32 17.66 -10.40 11.88
C HIS A 32 17.91 -9.81 13.28
N LEU A 33 17.27 -8.68 13.62
CA LEU A 33 17.40 -8.06 14.94
C LEU A 33 16.56 -8.81 15.99
N PRO A 34 16.82 -8.60 17.29
CA PRO A 34 15.94 -9.11 18.34
C PRO A 34 14.50 -8.67 18.11
N GLN A 35 13.57 -9.64 18.16
CA GLN A 35 12.15 -9.45 17.84
C GLN A 35 11.90 -8.97 16.38
N GLY A 36 12.77 -9.33 15.44
CA GLY A 36 12.70 -8.94 14.02
C GLY A 36 11.30 -9.10 13.38
N PRO A 37 10.59 -10.22 13.56
CA PRO A 37 9.22 -10.37 13.03
C PRO A 37 8.23 -9.34 13.59
N MET A 38 8.33 -8.98 14.88
CA MET A 38 7.48 -7.95 15.49
C MET A 38 7.84 -6.56 14.94
N ARG A 39 9.13 -6.26 14.79
CA ARG A 39 9.61 -5.01 14.19
C ARG A 39 9.15 -4.86 12.74
N ALA A 40 9.18 -5.93 11.96
CA ALA A 40 8.67 -5.95 10.59
C ALA A 40 7.16 -5.65 10.52
N ARG A 41 6.37 -6.22 11.43
CA ARG A 41 4.93 -5.90 11.53
C ARG A 41 4.68 -4.43 11.88
N PHE A 42 5.43 -3.86 12.82
CA PHE A 42 5.31 -2.44 13.15
C PHE A 42 5.71 -1.55 11.97
N CYS A 43 6.77 -1.93 11.24
CA CYS A 43 7.17 -1.22 10.03
C CYS A 43 6.05 -1.21 8.98
N ALA A 44 5.45 -2.37 8.71
CA ALA A 44 4.34 -2.49 7.78
C ALA A 44 3.13 -1.64 8.21
N ALA A 45 2.78 -1.67 9.49
CA ALA A 45 1.69 -0.84 10.04
C ALA A 45 1.96 0.66 9.84
N ALA A 46 3.19 1.11 10.08
CA ALA A 46 3.57 2.51 9.88
C ALA A 46 3.42 2.96 8.42
N PHE A 47 3.83 2.14 7.45
CA PHE A 47 3.63 2.44 6.03
C PHE A 47 2.14 2.55 5.65
N LEU A 48 1.30 1.66 6.17
CA LEU A 48 -0.15 1.71 5.93
C LEU A 48 -0.78 2.98 6.52
N THR A 49 -0.44 3.35 7.76
CA THR A 49 -0.96 4.56 8.40
C THR A 49 -0.47 5.83 7.70
N GLY A 50 0.81 5.88 7.30
CA GLY A 50 1.34 6.99 6.53
C GLY A 50 0.66 7.16 5.17
N GLY A 51 0.42 6.06 4.45
CA GLY A 51 -0.34 6.07 3.19
C GLY A 51 -1.76 6.60 3.38
N TYR A 52 -2.47 6.18 4.43
CA TYR A 52 -3.79 6.72 4.78
C TYR A 52 -3.74 8.24 5.03
N GLN A 53 -2.78 8.72 5.81
CA GLN A 53 -2.63 10.16 6.09
C GLN A 53 -2.35 10.96 4.81
N MET A 54 -1.58 10.40 3.88
CA MET A 54 -1.31 11.03 2.59
C MET A 54 -2.59 11.13 1.73
N MET A 55 -3.39 10.07 1.65
CA MET A 55 -4.68 10.10 0.96
C MET A 55 -5.61 11.14 1.58
N LEU A 56 -5.68 11.18 2.91
CA LEU A 56 -6.48 12.16 3.65
C LEU A 56 -6.08 13.59 3.29
N ALA A 57 -4.78 13.87 3.22
CA ALA A 57 -4.25 15.18 2.89
C ALA A 57 -4.52 15.59 1.43
N LEU A 58 -4.52 14.65 0.49
CA LEU A 58 -4.70 14.92 -0.94
C LEU A 58 -6.17 14.95 -1.38
N GLU A 59 -7.00 14.07 -0.85
CA GLU A 59 -8.38 13.88 -1.32
C GLU A 59 -9.46 14.29 -0.31
N GLY A 60 -9.08 14.51 0.95
CA GLY A 60 -10.00 14.77 2.06
C GLY A 60 -10.72 13.52 2.57
N ASP A 61 -11.42 13.67 3.69
CA ASP A 61 -12.02 12.59 4.48
C ASP A 61 -12.99 11.72 3.66
N ALA A 62 -13.92 12.36 2.96
CA ALA A 62 -15.01 11.65 2.30
C ALA A 62 -14.53 10.80 1.10
N ALA A 63 -13.54 11.28 0.34
CA ALA A 63 -12.99 10.54 -0.79
C ALA A 63 -12.11 9.37 -0.32
N THR A 64 -11.25 9.62 0.68
CA THR A 64 -10.39 8.61 1.29
C THR A 64 -11.19 7.44 1.86
N ILE A 65 -12.25 7.72 2.64
CA ILE A 65 -13.11 6.67 3.23
C ILE A 65 -13.75 5.80 2.13
N ARG A 66 -14.25 6.41 1.04
CA ARG A 66 -14.84 5.66 -0.07
C ARG A 66 -13.83 4.75 -0.75
N GLN A 67 -12.61 5.23 -0.97
CA GLN A 67 -11.55 4.43 -1.58
C GLN A 67 -11.13 3.26 -0.69
N LEU A 68 -10.93 3.49 0.61
CA LEU A 68 -10.60 2.43 1.56
C LEU A 68 -11.71 1.38 1.66
N ARG A 69 -12.98 1.80 1.65
CA ARG A 69 -14.12 0.88 1.65
C ARG A 69 -14.10 -0.01 0.42
N ARG A 70 -13.93 0.58 -0.77
CA ARG A 70 -13.84 -0.18 -2.03
C ARG A 70 -12.69 -1.19 -2.00
N LEU A 71 -11.53 -0.81 -1.46
CA LEU A 71 -10.40 -1.72 -1.32
C LEU A 71 -10.75 -2.91 -0.41
N ALA A 72 -11.38 -2.66 0.73
CA ALA A 72 -11.84 -3.73 1.63
C ALA A 72 -12.82 -4.68 0.92
N ASP A 73 -13.82 -4.12 0.24
CA ASP A 73 -14.82 -4.91 -0.52
C ASP A 73 -14.13 -5.78 -1.61
N MET A 74 -13.11 -5.25 -2.29
CA MET A 74 -12.32 -6.00 -3.28
C MET A 74 -11.53 -7.17 -2.67
N ILE A 75 -10.92 -6.97 -1.50
CA ILE A 75 -10.15 -8.01 -0.79
C ILE A 75 -11.09 -9.14 -0.32
N GLU A 76 -12.25 -8.79 0.22
CA GLU A 76 -13.27 -9.76 0.65
C GLU A 76 -13.76 -10.59 -0.54
N ALA A 77 -14.11 -9.94 -1.66
CA ALA A 77 -14.53 -10.64 -2.88
C ALA A 77 -13.42 -11.54 -3.48
N ALA A 78 -12.15 -11.15 -3.38
CA ALA A 78 -11.03 -11.98 -3.80
C ALA A 78 -10.83 -13.20 -2.89
N THR A 79 -11.06 -13.06 -1.59
CA THR A 79 -10.96 -14.14 -0.61
C THR A 79 -12.06 -15.17 -0.81
N GLN A 80 -13.31 -14.72 -1.01
CA GLN A 80 -14.46 -15.59 -1.27
C GLN A 80 -14.33 -16.40 -2.57
N ARG A 81 -13.64 -15.88 -3.59
CA ARG A 81 -13.38 -16.60 -4.85
C ARG A 81 -12.30 -17.68 -4.74
N LYS A 82 -11.47 -17.64 -3.70
CA LYS A 82 -10.40 -18.62 -3.45
C LYS A 82 -10.82 -19.74 -2.49
N ALA A 83 -11.96 -19.59 -1.83
CA ALA A 83 -12.58 -20.58 -0.94
C ALA A 83 -13.52 -21.50 -1.74
#